data_AF-A0A4V1RG12-F1
#
_entry.id   AF-A0A4V1RG12-F1
#
_cell.length_a   1.000
_cell.length_b   1.000
_cell.length_c   1.000
_cell.angle_alpha   90.00
_cell.angle_beta   90.00
_cell.angle_gamma   90.00
#
_symmetry.space_group_name_H-M   'P 1'
#
loop_
_entity.id
_entity.type
_entity.pdbx_description
1 polymer ?
#
loop_
_entity_poly.entity_id
_entity_poly.type
_entity_poly.pdbx_seq_one_letter_code
_entity_poly.pdbx_strand_id
1 'polypeptide(L)'
;KAMARVCQGAEKHPTSQKSSHRLGQTFDRCDESIALASMYTANHFPGIKAIICLTESGFTPLIMSRIRSSVPIYAYSPHRETQARVAMFRGVETIPFDPAALPAEKVSQAAVDELLKRGVVTKGDW
;
A
#
# COMPACT_ATOMS: atom_id res chain seq x y z
N LYS A 1 -20.96 12.21 4.03
CA LYS A 1 -20.34 12.75 2.80
C LYS A 1 -19.46 14.00 3.02
N ALA A 2 -19.77 14.91 3.96
CA ALA A 2 -18.94 16.10 4.18
C ALA A 2 -17.48 15.76 4.58
N MET A 3 -17.29 14.87 5.56
CA MET A 3 -15.97 14.45 6.04
C MET A 3 -15.07 13.92 4.92
N ALA A 4 -15.57 12.97 4.12
CA ALA A 4 -14.79 12.38 3.01
C ALA A 4 -14.29 13.44 2.01
N ARG A 5 -15.12 14.42 1.65
CA ARG A 5 -14.72 15.51 0.74
C ARG A 5 -13.65 16.41 1.35
N VAL A 6 -13.75 16.70 2.66
CA VAL A 6 -12.77 17.51 3.39
C VAL A 6 -11.42 16.79 3.43
N CYS A 7 -11.39 15.50 3.74
CA CYS A 7 -10.17 14.69 3.71
C CYS A 7 -9.52 14.71 2.33
N GLN A 8 -10.29 14.44 1.25
CA GLN A 8 -9.78 14.48 -0.12
C GLN A 8 -9.20 15.85 -0.51
N GLY A 9 -9.81 16.95 -0.03
CA GLY A 9 -9.27 18.30 -0.25
C GLY A 9 -7.94 18.52 0.49
N ALA A 10 -7.88 18.14 1.77
CA ALA A 10 -6.70 18.31 2.61
C ALA A 10 -5.50 17.45 2.16
N GLU A 11 -5.75 16.26 1.60
CA GLU A 11 -4.71 15.34 1.10
C GLU A 11 -3.99 15.85 -0.14
N LYS A 12 -4.59 16.78 -0.89
CA LYS A 12 -3.94 17.45 -2.04
C LYS A 12 -2.84 18.42 -1.62
N HIS A 13 -2.79 18.82 -0.34
CA HIS A 13 -1.79 19.77 0.13
C HIS A 13 -0.37 19.14 0.15
N PRO A 14 0.68 19.81 -0.36
CA PRO A 14 2.02 19.22 -0.49
C PRO A 14 2.63 18.67 0.80
N THR A 15 2.33 19.29 1.95
CA THR A 15 2.82 18.83 3.26
C THR A 15 2.26 17.47 3.68
N SER A 16 1.11 17.08 3.12
CA SER A 16 0.48 15.78 3.34
C SER A 16 1.12 14.66 2.53
N GLN A 17 1.94 15.00 1.54
CA GLN A 17 2.53 14.07 0.57
C GLN A 17 4.05 13.87 0.74
N LYS A 18 4.73 14.76 1.47
CA LYS A 18 6.17 14.66 1.71
C LYS A 18 6.48 13.93 3.02
N SER A 19 7.45 13.02 2.98
CA SER A 19 8.01 12.34 4.14
C SER A 19 9.53 12.53 4.20
N SER A 20 10.12 12.54 5.40
CA SER A 20 11.58 12.47 5.57
C SER A 20 12.12 11.03 5.46
N HIS A 21 11.24 10.05 5.19
CA HIS A 21 11.57 8.64 4.99
C HIS A 21 12.37 7.97 6.13
N ARG A 22 12.38 8.58 7.32
CA ARG A 22 13.13 8.11 8.50
C ARG A 22 14.61 7.86 8.20
N LEU A 23 15.20 8.71 7.36
CA LEU A 23 16.63 8.62 7.01
C LEU A 23 17.50 8.62 8.28
N GLY A 24 18.50 7.73 8.32
CA GLY A 24 19.46 7.61 9.43
C GLY A 24 19.02 6.70 10.59
N GLN A 25 17.90 5.98 10.47
CA GLN A 25 17.47 4.99 11.45
C GLN A 25 17.89 3.57 11.03
N THR A 26 18.17 2.71 12.01
CA THR A 26 18.36 1.27 11.83
C THR A 26 17.10 0.52 12.24
N PHE A 27 16.80 -0.60 11.60
CA PHE A 27 15.60 -1.40 11.85
C PHE A 27 15.99 -2.83 12.19
N ASP A 28 15.30 -3.40 13.18
CA ASP A 28 15.57 -4.78 13.66
C ASP A 28 14.82 -5.83 12.84
N ARG A 29 13.76 -5.43 12.12
CA ARG A 29 12.93 -6.33 11.32
C ARG A 29 13.13 -6.12 9.84
N CYS A 30 13.28 -7.22 9.10
CA CYS A 30 13.43 -7.21 7.66
C CYS A 30 12.18 -6.63 6.94
N ASP A 31 10.98 -6.96 7.41
CA ASP A 31 9.73 -6.48 6.81
C ASP A 31 9.53 -4.97 6.97
N GLU A 32 10.00 -4.36 8.06
CA GLU A 32 10.04 -2.90 8.23
C GLU A 32 10.99 -2.24 7.22
N SER A 33 12.19 -2.80 7.03
CA SER A 33 13.15 -2.29 6.04
C SER A 33 12.59 -2.36 4.61
N ILE A 34 11.95 -3.48 4.24
CA ILE A 34 11.31 -3.64 2.92
C ILE A 34 10.18 -2.61 2.75
N ALA A 35 9.33 -2.43 3.77
CA ALA A 35 8.26 -1.44 3.73
C ALA A 35 8.79 -0.03 3.46
N LEU A 36 9.86 0.38 4.15
CA LEU A 36 10.45 1.71 3.97
C LEU A 36 11.12 1.87 2.61
N ALA A 37 11.81 0.84 2.11
CA ALA A 37 12.37 0.84 0.77
C ALA A 37 11.29 0.97 -0.30
N SER A 38 10.20 0.20 -0.21
CA SER A 38 9.05 0.29 -1.12
C SER A 38 8.42 1.68 -1.10
N MET A 39 8.22 2.27 0.08
CA MET A 39 7.66 3.62 0.20
C MET A 39 8.60 4.71 -0.32
N TYR A 40 9.92 4.51 -0.18
CA TYR A 40 10.90 5.41 -0.80
C TYR A 40 10.79 5.36 -2.33
N THR A 41 10.77 4.16 -2.91
CA THR A 41 10.58 3.98 -4.36
C THR A 41 9.27 4.61 -4.83
N ALA A 42 8.16 4.33 -4.15
CA ALA A 42 6.84 4.89 -4.46
C ALA A 42 6.81 6.42 -4.54
N ASN A 43 7.55 7.09 -3.66
CA ASN A 43 7.57 8.55 -3.60
C ASN A 43 8.56 9.20 -4.58
N HIS A 44 9.55 8.46 -5.09
CA HIS A 44 10.66 9.04 -5.87
C HIS A 44 10.74 8.53 -7.30
N PHE A 45 10.14 7.38 -7.62
CA PHE A 45 10.05 6.90 -9.00
C PHE A 45 8.80 7.48 -9.68
N PRO A 46 8.95 8.16 -10.83
CA PRO A 46 7.82 8.80 -11.50
C PRO A 46 6.84 7.76 -12.03
N GLY A 47 5.54 8.01 -11.81
CA GLY A 47 4.48 7.26 -12.47
C GLY A 47 3.94 6.05 -11.71
N ILE A 48 4.42 5.76 -10.48
CA ILE A 48 3.84 4.71 -9.64
C ILE A 48 2.39 5.04 -9.30
N LYS A 49 1.48 4.11 -9.54
CA LYS A 49 0.03 4.26 -9.34
C LYS A 49 -0.48 3.56 -8.10
N ALA A 50 0.16 2.46 -7.70
CA ALA A 50 -0.30 1.66 -6.58
C ALA A 50 0.86 0.90 -5.94
N ILE A 51 0.74 0.62 -4.65
CA ILE A 51 1.62 -0.32 -3.94
C ILE A 51 0.80 -1.53 -3.56
N ILE A 52 1.18 -2.73 -4.00
CA ILE A 52 0.55 -3.98 -3.54
C ILE A 52 1.35 -4.52 -2.35
N CYS A 53 0.65 -4.85 -1.27
CA CYS A 53 1.24 -5.44 -0.07
C CYS A 53 0.50 -6.73 0.31
N LEU A 54 1.13 -7.88 0.06
CA LEU A 54 0.65 -9.18 0.55
C LEU A 54 0.96 -9.29 2.05
N THR A 55 -0.05 -9.51 2.89
CA THR A 55 0.14 -9.54 4.34
C THR A 55 -0.85 -10.44 5.07
N GLU A 56 -0.33 -11.26 5.97
CA GLU A 56 -1.15 -12.08 6.87
C GLU A 56 -1.64 -11.28 8.09
N SER A 57 -0.78 -10.44 8.67
CA SER A 57 -1.03 -9.77 9.96
C SER A 57 -1.38 -8.29 9.86
N GLY A 58 -1.10 -7.66 8.71
CA GLY A 58 -1.24 -6.22 8.51
C GLY A 58 -0.06 -5.39 9.02
N PHE A 59 1.03 -5.99 9.49
CA PHE A 59 2.19 -5.24 10.00
C PHE A 59 2.86 -4.39 8.92
N THR A 60 3.11 -4.95 7.73
CA THR A 60 3.75 -4.24 6.63
C THR A 60 2.96 -3.01 6.18
N PRO A 61 1.64 -3.06 5.89
CA PRO A 61 0.89 -1.85 5.54
C PRO A 61 0.76 -0.88 6.72
N LEU A 62 0.82 -1.32 7.98
CA LEU A 62 0.91 -0.42 9.14
C LEU A 62 2.18 0.43 9.07
N ILE A 63 3.33 -0.18 8.81
CA ILE A 63 4.60 0.56 8.65
C ILE A 63 4.54 1.47 7.43
N MET A 64 4.09 0.98 6.29
CA MET A 64 3.97 1.77 5.04
C MET A 64 3.08 3.00 5.24
N SER A 65 1.92 2.86 5.89
CA SER A 65 0.97 3.96 6.12
C SER A 65 1.50 5.11 7.01
N ARG A 66 2.58 4.86 7.76
CA ARG A 66 3.28 5.89 8.55
C ARG A 66 4.16 6.80 7.69
N ILE A 67 4.44 6.42 6.45
CA ILE A 67 5.14 7.25 5.48
C ILE A 67 4.11 8.01 4.66
N ARG A 68 4.26 9.34 4.63
CA ARG A 68 3.38 10.19 3.81
C ARG A 68 3.67 9.92 2.32
N SER A 69 2.63 9.55 1.60
CA SER A 69 2.63 9.34 0.15
C SER A 69 1.27 9.71 -0.41
N SER A 70 1.24 10.08 -1.69
CA SER A 70 0.01 10.19 -2.49
C SER A 70 -0.35 8.87 -3.18
N VAL A 71 0.53 7.88 -3.15
CA VAL A 71 0.31 6.57 -3.78
C VAL A 71 -0.52 5.69 -2.85
N PRO A 72 -1.67 5.15 -3.31
CA PRO A 72 -2.50 4.24 -2.51
C PRO A 72 -1.79 2.90 -2.26
N ILE A 73 -1.97 2.36 -1.06
CA ILE A 73 -1.48 1.04 -0.65
C ILE A 73 -2.64 0.06 -0.68
N TYR A 74 -2.49 -1.04 -1.41
CA TYR A 74 -3.45 -2.13 -1.46
C TYR A 74 -2.97 -3.30 -0.61
N ALA A 75 -3.60 -3.50 0.54
CA ALA A 75 -3.29 -4.58 1.46
C ALA A 75 -4.11 -5.84 1.14
N TYR A 76 -3.41 -6.86 0.67
CA TYR A 76 -3.95 -8.15 0.24
C TYR A 76 -3.83 -9.14 1.39
N SER A 77 -4.95 -9.73 1.80
CA SER A 77 -4.96 -10.70 2.91
C SER A 77 -6.11 -11.69 2.79
N PRO A 78 -5.90 -12.98 3.12
CA PRO A 78 -6.99 -13.96 3.20
C PRO A 78 -7.84 -13.78 4.46
N HIS A 79 -7.33 -13.07 5.47
CA HIS A 79 -7.93 -12.99 6.79
C HIS A 79 -8.81 -11.76 6.96
N ARG A 80 -10.11 -11.98 7.20
CA ARG A 80 -11.09 -10.90 7.42
C ARG A 80 -10.72 -9.97 8.58
N GLU A 81 -10.14 -10.49 9.65
CA GLU A 81 -9.70 -9.68 10.79
C GLU A 81 -8.58 -8.71 10.38
N THR A 82 -7.59 -9.21 9.63
CA THR A 82 -6.51 -8.38 9.09
C THR A 82 -7.06 -7.33 8.14
N GLN A 83 -7.97 -7.70 7.24
CA GLN A 83 -8.62 -6.74 6.32
C GLN A 83 -9.34 -5.62 7.09
N ALA A 84 -10.11 -5.96 8.13
CA ALA A 84 -10.81 -4.98 8.96
C ALA A 84 -9.84 -4.05 9.71
N ARG A 85 -8.72 -4.59 10.21
CA ARG A 85 -7.68 -3.82 10.89
C ARG A 85 -7.01 -2.82 9.94
N VAL A 86 -6.56 -3.28 8.77
CA VAL A 86 -5.82 -2.44 7.83
C VAL A 86 -6.71 -1.39 7.14
N ALA A 87 -8.03 -1.61 7.08
CA ALA A 87 -8.98 -0.61 6.56
C ALA A 87 -9.02 0.69 7.40
N MET A 88 -8.48 0.67 8.61
CA MET A 88 -8.34 1.86 9.47
C MET A 88 -7.02 2.61 9.22
N PHE A 89 -6.11 2.06 8.42
CA PHE A 89 -4.80 2.66 8.18
C PHE A 89 -4.89 3.73 7.08
N ARG A 90 -4.14 4.82 7.27
CA ARG A 90 -4.13 5.93 6.33
C ARG A 90 -3.61 5.49 4.96
N GLY A 91 -4.39 5.76 3.92
CA GLY A 91 -4.00 5.48 2.53
C GLY A 91 -3.96 3.99 2.18
N VAL A 92 -4.56 3.13 3.01
CA VAL A 92 -4.62 1.68 2.78
C VAL A 92 -6.04 1.28 2.36
N GLU A 93 -6.14 0.58 1.25
CA GLU A 93 -7.34 -0.12 0.80
C GLU A 93 -7.11 -1.63 0.90
N THR A 94 -8.10 -2.39 1.37
CA THR A 94 -7.94 -3.83 1.57
C THR A 94 -8.63 -4.64 0.48
N ILE A 95 -7.99 -5.73 0.06
CA ILE A 95 -8.51 -6.66 -0.95
C ILE A 95 -8.41 -8.09 -0.41
N PRO A 96 -9.54 -8.85 -0.37
CA PRO A 96 -9.50 -10.26 -0.09
C PRO A 96 -8.68 -10.99 -1.16
N PHE A 97 -7.57 -11.60 -0.75
CA PHE A 97 -6.68 -12.31 -1.66
C PHE A 97 -5.89 -13.37 -0.88
N ASP A 98 -5.94 -14.61 -1.35
CA ASP A 98 -5.21 -15.73 -0.76
C ASP A 98 -4.03 -16.13 -1.68
N PRO A 99 -2.78 -15.72 -1.36
CA PRO A 99 -1.62 -16.10 -2.15
C PRO A 99 -1.31 -17.59 -2.07
N ALA A 100 -1.71 -18.28 -1.00
CA ALA A 100 -1.44 -19.71 -0.81
C ALA A 100 -2.32 -20.61 -1.69
N ALA A 101 -3.45 -20.07 -2.17
CA ALA A 101 -4.32 -20.76 -3.13
C ALA A 101 -3.76 -20.79 -4.57
N LEU A 102 -2.59 -20.17 -4.81
CA LEU A 102 -1.98 -20.04 -6.13
C LEU A 102 -0.56 -20.62 -6.16
N PRO A 103 -0.09 -21.11 -7.32
CA PRO A 103 1.33 -21.37 -7.53
C PRO A 103 2.15 -20.10 -7.32
N ALA A 104 3.31 -20.22 -6.67
CA ALA A 104 4.14 -19.09 -6.25
C ALA A 104 4.50 -18.14 -7.41
N GLU A 105 4.76 -18.70 -8.60
CA GLU A 105 5.10 -17.96 -9.82
C GLU A 105 3.93 -17.16 -10.40
N LYS A 106 2.68 -17.45 -9.99
CA LYS A 106 1.47 -16.76 -10.47
C LYS A 106 0.96 -15.70 -9.51
N VAL A 107 1.39 -15.72 -8.24
CA VAL A 107 0.89 -14.83 -7.18
C VAL A 107 1.02 -13.35 -7.58
N SER A 108 2.19 -12.92 -8.02
CA SER A 108 2.44 -11.52 -8.38
C SER A 108 1.55 -11.04 -9.52
N GLN A 109 1.43 -11.84 -10.59
CA GLN A 109 0.60 -11.48 -11.73
C GLN A 109 -0.88 -11.45 -11.35
N ALA A 110 -1.37 -12.44 -10.59
CA ALA A 110 -2.74 -12.47 -10.12
C ALA A 110 -3.08 -11.27 -9.23
N ALA A 111 -2.12 -10.79 -8.43
CA ALA A 111 -2.32 -9.61 -7.60
C ALA A 111 -2.48 -8.33 -8.44
N VAL A 112 -1.66 -8.17 -9.49
CA VAL A 112 -1.78 -7.07 -10.46
C VAL A 112 -3.08 -7.16 -11.25
N ASP A 113 -3.45 -8.36 -11.71
CA ASP A 113 -4.67 -8.60 -12.47
C ASP A 113 -5.93 -8.23 -11.68
N GLU A 114 -5.91 -8.43 -10.36
CA GLU A 114 -7.01 -8.02 -9.50
C GLU A 114 -7.17 -6.49 -9.45
N LEU A 115 -6.08 -5.71 -9.47
CA LEU A 115 -6.17 -4.24 -9.57
C LEU A 115 -6.60 -3.77 -10.96
N LEU A 116 -6.14 -4.44 -12.02
CA LEU A 116 -6.59 -4.19 -13.39
C LEU A 116 -8.10 -4.44 -13.53
N LYS A 117 -8.59 -5.55 -12.99
CA LYS A 117 -10.01 -5.92 -12.98
C LYS A 117 -10.87 -4.89 -12.23
N ARG A 118 -10.34 -4.30 -11.16
CA ARG A 118 -11.00 -3.23 -10.40
C ARG A 118 -10.93 -1.86 -11.08
N GLY A 119 -10.16 -1.72 -12.16
CA GLY A 119 -9.96 -0.46 -12.87
C GLY A 119 -9.17 0.58 -12.07
N VAL A 120 -8.40 0.13 -11.07
CA VAL A 120 -7.55 0.98 -10.23
C VAL A 120 -6.26 1.35 -10.96
N VAL A 121 -5.72 0.40 -11.72
CA VAL A 121 -4.54 0.56 -12.56
C VAL A 121 -4.86 0.15 -14.00
N THR A 122 -3.99 0.54 -14.93
CA THR A 122 -4.09 0.22 -16.36
C THR A 122 -2.79 -0.41 -16.85
N LYS A 123 -2.83 -1.05 -18.03
CA LYS A 123 -1.62 -1.64 -18.62
C LYS A 123 -0.57 -0.57 -18.88
N GLY A 124 0.65 -0.80 -18.39
CA GLY A 124 1.77 0.13 -18.51
C GLY A 124 1.96 1.04 -17.30
N ASP A 125 1.06 1.00 -16.32
CA ASP A 125 1.28 1.63 -15.02
C ASP A 125 2.35 0.87 -14.22
N TRP A 126 3.05 1.62 -13.36
CA TRP A 126 4.04 1.10 -12.40
C TRP A 126 3.45 0.98 -11.00
#